data_AF-X1BUL9-F1
#
_entry.id   AF-X1BUL9-F1
#
_cell.length_a   1.000
_cell.length_b   1.000
_cell.length_c   1.000
_cell.angle_alpha   90.00
_cell.angle_beta   90.00
_cell.angle_gamma   90.00
#
_symmetry.space_group_name_H-M   'P 1'
#
loop_
_entity.id
_entity.type
_entity.pdbx_description
1 polymer ?
#
loop_
_entity_poly.entity_id
_entity_poly.type
_entity_poly.pdbx_seq_one_letter_code
_entity_poly.pdbx_strand_id
1 'polypeptide(L)'
;NEHRLNLMYNLMLKHKEMYPELLEGVTFEKTTDLKRAITDAKYVISAIHVGGLEAFKTDIEIPFKYGVSQCVGDTLGPGGVFRFLRNAPILKQIVELLSEVGFNGEKNEGKPLFFNYTNPMVMNTWYCNII
;
A
#
# COMPACT_ATOMS: atom_id res chain seq x y z
N ASN A 1 -6.20 -9.15 -5.22
CA ASN A 1 -6.98 -10.24 -4.60
C ASN A 1 -8.44 -9.81 -4.57
N GLU A 2 -9.22 -10.21 -5.57
CA GLU A 2 -10.62 -9.76 -5.73
C GLU A 2 -11.52 -10.22 -4.59
N HIS A 3 -11.33 -11.44 -4.11
CA HIS A 3 -12.14 -11.98 -3.02
C HIS A 3 -12.04 -11.13 -1.75
N ARG A 4 -10.82 -10.81 -1.29
CA ARG A 4 -10.59 -9.95 -0.11
C ARG A 4 -11.09 -8.52 -0.34
N LEU A 5 -10.93 -7.99 -1.56
CA LEU A 5 -11.44 -6.66 -1.92
C LEU A 5 -12.97 -6.60 -1.84
N ASN A 6 -13.65 -7.62 -2.37
CA ASN A 6 -15.11 -7.73 -2.32
C ASN A 6 -15.61 -7.82 -0.87
N LEU A 7 -14.92 -8.59 -0.02
CA LEU A 7 -15.27 -8.69 1.39
C LEU A 7 -15.19 -7.34 2.11
N MET A 8 -14.08 -6.61 1.93
CA MET A 8 -13.92 -5.28 2.53
C MET A 8 -14.94 -4.27 2.00
N TYR A 9 -15.20 -4.28 0.69
CA TYR A 9 -16.20 -3.39 0.09
C TYR A 9 -17.60 -3.63 0.65
N ASN A 10 -18.03 -4.90 0.75
CA ASN A 10 -19.33 -5.25 1.32
C ASN A 10 -19.42 -4.87 2.81
N LEU A 11 -18.32 -5.02 3.55
CA LEU A 11 -18.23 -4.57 4.94
C LEU A 11 -18.45 -3.05 5.04
N MET A 12 -17.83 -2.25 4.17
CA MET A 12 -18.00 -0.79 4.16
C MET A 12 -19.43 -0.37 3.79
N LEU A 13 -20.05 -1.04 2.82
CA LEU A 13 -21.46 -0.79 2.48
C LEU A 13 -22.37 -1.06 3.67
N LYS A 14 -22.19 -2.20 4.35
CA LYS A 14 -22.96 -2.52 5.56
C LYS A 14 -22.69 -1.55 6.69
N HIS A 15 -21.44 -1.06 6.84
CA HIS A 15 -21.11 -0.05 7.84
C HIS A 15 -21.87 1.27 7.56
N LYS A 16 -21.99 1.67 6.30
CA LYS A 16 -22.81 2.83 5.90
C LYS A 16 -24.30 2.64 6.19
N GLU A 17 -24.84 1.44 5.95
CA GLU A 17 -26.23 1.12 6.29
C GLU A 17 -26.50 1.21 7.79
N MET A 18 -25.53 0.80 8.62
CA MET A 18 -25.65 0.82 10.09
C MET A 18 -25.47 2.22 10.70
N TYR A 19 -24.68 3.10 10.05
CA TYR A 19 -24.34 4.44 10.55
C TYR A 19 -24.49 5.50 9.45
N PRO A 20 -25.70 5.71 8.91
CA PRO A 20 -25.89 6.57 7.74
C PRO A 20 -25.51 8.03 8.01
N GLU A 21 -25.73 8.55 9.21
CA GLU A 21 -25.36 9.91 9.61
C GLU A 21 -23.84 10.16 9.67
N LEU A 22 -23.01 9.14 9.95
CA LEU A 22 -21.55 9.28 9.99
C LEU A 22 -20.92 9.29 8.60
N LEU A 23 -21.63 8.76 7.61
CA LEU A 23 -21.13 8.52 6.25
C LEU A 23 -22.00 9.20 5.20
N GLU A 24 -22.73 10.25 5.60
CA GLU A 24 -23.50 11.08 4.69
C GLU A 24 -22.57 11.72 3.64
N GLY A 25 -22.95 11.67 2.37
CA GLY A 25 -22.13 12.16 1.26
C GLY A 25 -20.91 11.29 0.90
N VAL A 26 -20.60 10.22 1.63
CA VAL A 26 -19.48 9.32 1.33
C VAL A 26 -19.89 8.25 0.31
N THR A 27 -19.15 8.12 -0.79
CA THR A 27 -19.30 7.04 -1.76
C THR A 27 -18.16 6.03 -1.64
N PHE A 28 -18.47 4.76 -1.91
CA PHE A 28 -17.47 3.69 -1.94
C PHE A 28 -17.39 3.13 -3.35
N GLU A 29 -16.17 2.90 -3.82
CA GLU A 29 -15.87 2.20 -5.07
C GLU A 29 -14.78 1.18 -4.82
N LYS A 30 -14.66 0.19 -5.72
CA LYS A 30 -13.58 -0.80 -5.71
C LYS A 30 -13.05 -1.04 -7.11
N THR A 31 -11.76 -1.29 -7.21
CA THR A 31 -11.08 -1.63 -8.47
C THR A 31 -9.86 -2.49 -8.17
N THR A 32 -9.47 -3.33 -9.13
CA THR A 32 -8.18 -4.01 -9.17
C THR A 32 -7.17 -3.32 -10.08
N ASP A 33 -7.61 -2.32 -10.85
CA ASP A 33 -6.77 -1.46 -11.66
C ASP A 33 -6.18 -0.33 -10.79
N LEU A 34 -4.85 -0.30 -10.69
CA LEU A 34 -4.10 0.66 -9.87
C LEU A 34 -4.23 2.10 -10.41
N LYS A 35 -4.21 2.29 -11.73
CA LYS A 35 -4.31 3.62 -12.34
C LYS A 35 -5.67 4.22 -12.04
N ARG A 36 -6.74 3.44 -12.22
CA ARG A 36 -8.10 3.83 -11.85
C ARG A 36 -8.24 4.17 -10.36
N ALA A 37 -7.51 3.48 -9.48
CA ALA A 37 -7.54 3.78 -8.05
C ALA A 37 -6.86 5.11 -7.69
N ILE A 38 -5.95 5.60 -8.53
CA ILE A 38 -5.15 6.82 -8.29
C ILE A 38 -5.70 8.04 -9.04
N THR A 39 -6.43 7.83 -10.14
CA THR A 39 -7.04 8.92 -10.92
C THR A 39 -7.84 9.88 -10.02
N ASP A 40 -7.48 11.17 -10.07
CA ASP A 40 -8.07 12.26 -9.28
C ASP A 40 -7.99 12.11 -7.75
N ALA A 41 -7.21 11.15 -7.25
CA ALA A 41 -7.05 10.94 -5.81
C ALA A 41 -6.24 12.08 -5.18
N LYS A 42 -6.80 12.74 -4.15
CA LYS A 42 -6.11 13.75 -3.33
C LYS A 42 -5.20 13.14 -2.27
N TYR A 43 -5.60 11.98 -1.77
CA TYR A 43 -4.94 11.23 -0.71
C TYR A 43 -4.89 9.76 -1.12
N VAL A 44 -3.72 9.16 -1.01
CA VAL A 44 -3.50 7.74 -1.30
C VAL A 44 -2.87 7.08 -0.07
N ILE A 45 -3.46 5.99 0.39
CA ILE A 45 -2.97 5.22 1.54
C ILE A 45 -2.51 3.85 1.04
N SER A 46 -1.22 3.55 1.20
CA SER A 46 -0.65 2.24 0.91
C SER A 46 -0.55 1.39 2.18
N ALA A 47 -1.22 0.25 2.18
CA ALA A 47 -1.11 -0.81 3.18
C ALA A 47 -0.91 -2.18 2.49
N ILE A 48 -0.09 -2.20 1.45
CA ILE A 48 0.20 -3.39 0.65
C ILE A 48 1.10 -4.39 1.39
N HIS A 49 0.95 -5.66 1.03
CA HIS A 49 1.81 -6.76 1.49
C HIS A 49 2.21 -7.59 0.26
N VAL A 50 3.24 -7.12 -0.46
CA VAL A 50 3.69 -7.75 -1.71
C VAL A 50 4.22 -9.15 -1.43
N GLY A 51 3.65 -10.15 -2.12
CA GLY A 51 3.95 -11.57 -1.93
C GLY A 51 3.21 -12.24 -0.76
N GLY A 52 2.51 -11.47 0.08
CA GLY A 52 1.69 -12.00 1.19
C GLY A 52 2.48 -12.86 2.18
N LEU A 53 1.76 -13.77 2.85
CA LEU A 53 2.33 -14.62 3.90
C LEU A 53 3.37 -15.61 3.36
N GLU A 54 3.26 -16.05 2.11
CA GLU A 54 4.22 -16.96 1.49
C GLU A 54 5.60 -16.30 1.34
N ALA A 55 5.65 -15.07 0.83
CA ALA A 55 6.91 -14.33 0.79
C ALA A 55 7.44 -14.02 2.19
N PHE A 56 6.55 -13.63 3.11
CA PHE A 56 6.94 -13.36 4.49
C PHE A 56 7.55 -14.58 5.18
N LYS A 57 7.05 -15.79 4.92
CA LYS A 57 7.64 -17.03 5.42
C LYS A 57 9.10 -17.15 4.99
N THR A 58 9.40 -16.89 3.71
CA THR A 58 10.79 -16.93 3.22
C THR A 58 11.68 -15.83 3.80
N ASP A 59 11.14 -14.64 4.09
CA ASP A 59 11.88 -13.55 4.75
C ASP A 59 12.38 -13.95 6.14
N ILE A 60 11.70 -14.90 6.80
CA ILE A 60 12.04 -15.39 8.13
C ILE A 60 12.90 -16.66 8.06
N GLU A 61 12.47 -17.66 7.29
CA GLU A 61 13.09 -18.98 7.26
C GLU A 61 14.49 -18.97 6.64
N ILE A 62 14.70 -18.17 5.59
CA ILE A 62 15.99 -18.12 4.91
C ILE A 62 17.06 -17.53 5.86
N PRO A 63 16.90 -16.34 6.45
CA PRO A 63 17.90 -15.82 7.40
C PRO A 63 18.10 -16.75 8.61
N PHE A 64 17.04 -17.39 9.08
CA PHE A 64 17.11 -18.35 10.18
C PHE A 64 18.00 -19.56 9.86
N LYS A 65 17.93 -20.10 8.64
CA LYS A 65 18.82 -21.18 8.16
C LYS A 65 20.30 -20.81 8.25
N TYR A 66 20.63 -19.52 8.17
CA TYR A 66 21.99 -19.00 8.30
C TYR A 66 22.33 -18.48 9.71
N GLY A 67 21.52 -18.81 10.72
CA GLY A 67 21.75 -18.43 12.11
C GLY A 67 21.29 -17.01 12.48
N VAL A 68 20.54 -16.34 11.60
CA VAL A 68 20.01 -14.99 11.86
C VAL A 68 18.55 -15.09 12.29
N SER A 69 18.32 -15.04 13.59
CA SER A 69 16.97 -14.92 14.16
C SER A 69 16.49 -13.46 14.11
N GLN A 70 15.27 -13.24 13.62
CA GLN A 70 14.71 -11.90 13.43
C GLN A 70 13.44 -11.74 14.25
N CYS A 71 13.45 -10.82 15.23
CA CYS A 71 12.26 -10.49 16.03
C CYS A 71 11.20 -9.75 15.20
N VAL A 72 11.62 -8.87 14.28
CA VAL A 72 10.73 -8.05 13.43
C VAL A 72 11.17 -8.17 11.97
N GLY A 73 11.14 -9.39 11.44
CA GLY A 73 11.68 -9.71 10.11
C GLY A 73 10.88 -9.17 8.93
N ASP A 74 9.75 -8.49 9.14
CA ASP A 74 9.07 -7.71 8.10
C ASP A 74 9.61 -6.27 8.00
N THR A 75 10.42 -5.83 8.95
CA THR A 75 10.84 -4.42 9.08
C THR A 75 12.36 -4.25 9.14
N LEU A 76 13.03 -5.14 9.87
CA LEU A 76 14.46 -5.06 10.16
C LEU A 76 15.18 -6.31 9.64
N GLY A 77 16.51 -6.23 9.59
CA GLY A 77 17.36 -7.35 9.19
C GLY A 77 17.17 -7.76 7.72
N PRO A 78 17.70 -8.92 7.33
CA PRO A 78 17.59 -9.41 5.95
C PRO A 78 16.14 -9.48 5.45
N GLY A 79 15.21 -9.95 6.27
CA GLY A 79 13.79 -10.06 5.92
C GLY A 79 13.16 -8.69 5.60
N GLY A 80 13.44 -7.67 6.42
CA GLY A 80 13.01 -6.31 6.15
C GLY A 80 13.58 -5.76 4.85
N VAL A 81 14.86 -6.01 4.57
CA VAL A 81 15.52 -5.60 3.32
C VAL A 81 14.90 -6.29 2.11
N PHE A 82 14.72 -7.61 2.13
CA PHE A 82 14.09 -8.33 1.02
C PHE A 82 12.63 -7.93 0.82
N ARG A 83 11.90 -7.64 1.89
CA ARG A 83 10.56 -7.06 1.80
C ARG A 83 10.57 -5.69 1.13
N PHE A 84 11.48 -4.79 1.51
CA PHE A 84 11.66 -3.51 0.83
C PHE A 84 11.92 -3.70 -0.66
N LEU A 85 12.86 -4.58 -1.03
CA LEU A 85 13.20 -4.84 -2.43
C LEU A 85 11.99 -5.33 -3.26
N ARG A 86 11.07 -6.09 -2.65
CA ARG A 86 9.82 -6.48 -3.30
C ARG A 86 8.80 -5.33 -3.40
N ASN A 87 8.75 -4.45 -2.40
CA ASN A 87 7.86 -3.29 -2.41
C ASN A 87 8.32 -2.21 -3.39
N ALA A 88 9.63 -1.97 -3.50
CA ALA A 88 10.23 -0.88 -4.27
C ALA A 88 9.67 -0.72 -5.70
N PRO A 89 9.57 -1.77 -6.56
CA PRO A 89 9.00 -1.61 -7.89
C PRO A 89 7.53 -1.19 -7.88
N ILE A 90 6.73 -1.67 -6.91
CA ILE A 90 5.32 -1.30 -6.78
C ILE A 90 5.19 0.13 -6.27
N LEU A 91 6.04 0.54 -5.32
CA LEU A 91 6.07 1.90 -4.80
C LEU A 91 6.46 2.91 -5.88
N LYS A 92 7.45 2.57 -6.72
CA LYS A 92 7.84 3.39 -7.88
C LYS A 92 6.67 3.59 -8.83
N GLN A 93 5.96 2.51 -9.17
CA GLN A 93 4.77 2.60 -10.02
C GLN A 93 3.68 3.50 -9.40
N ILE A 94 3.47 3.45 -8.08
CA ILE A 94 2.52 4.32 -7.39
C ILE A 94 2.96 5.79 -7.49
N VAL A 95 4.23 6.11 -7.21
CA VAL A 95 4.75 7.48 -7.26
C VAL A 95 4.67 8.07 -8.68
N GLU A 96 4.96 7.27 -9.70
CA GLU A 96 4.80 7.66 -11.10
C GLU A 96 3.33 7.97 -11.43
N LEU A 97 2.39 7.10 -11.04
CA LEU A 97 0.96 7.30 -11.29
C LEU A 97 0.38 8.49 -10.50
N LEU A 98 0.88 8.74 -9.28
CA LEU A 98 0.49 9.93 -8.50
C LEU A 98 0.83 11.22 -9.24
N SER A 99 1.95 11.25 -9.96
CA SER A 99 2.37 12.39 -10.76
C SER A 99 1.62 12.46 -12.10
N GLU A 100 1.30 11.31 -12.70
CA GLU A 100 0.64 11.23 -14.00
C GLU A 100 -0.87 11.53 -13.93
N VAL A 101 -1.59 10.91 -12.99
CA VAL A 101 -3.06 10.95 -12.94
C VAL A 101 -3.65 11.30 -11.57
N GLY A 102 -2.81 11.51 -10.56
CA GLY A 102 -3.29 11.97 -9.25
C GLY A 102 -3.96 13.33 -9.33
N PHE A 103 -4.65 13.73 -8.26
CA PHE A 103 -5.30 15.04 -8.20
C PHE A 103 -4.33 16.16 -8.57
N ASN A 104 -4.67 16.94 -9.60
CA ASN A 104 -3.86 18.01 -10.19
C ASN A 104 -2.45 17.60 -10.68
N GLY A 105 -2.18 16.30 -10.89
CA GLY A 105 -0.90 15.78 -11.36
C GLY A 105 -0.45 16.42 -12.68
N GLU A 106 -1.36 16.54 -13.65
CA GLU A 106 -1.09 17.18 -14.95
C GLU A 106 -0.76 18.67 -14.86
N LYS A 107 -1.22 19.36 -13.80
CA LYS A 107 -1.12 20.82 -13.65
C LYS A 107 0.08 21.25 -12.80
N ASN A 108 0.78 20.31 -12.14
CA ASN A 108 1.80 20.62 -11.13
C ASN A 108 1.32 21.54 -9.98
N GLU A 109 0.01 21.67 -9.78
CA GLU A 109 -0.61 22.56 -8.80
C GLU A 109 -1.27 21.75 -7.68
N GLY A 110 -0.49 21.42 -6.66
CA GLY A 110 -0.95 20.59 -5.54
C GLY A 110 -0.77 19.10 -5.83
N LYS A 111 0.27 18.51 -5.24
CA LYS A 111 0.53 17.07 -5.36
C LYS A 111 -0.41 16.28 -4.43
N PRO A 112 -0.85 15.08 -4.84
CA PRO A 112 -1.56 14.18 -3.93
C PRO A 112 -0.67 13.79 -2.74
N LEU A 113 -1.29 13.60 -1.58
CA LEU A 113 -0.58 13.14 -0.38
C LEU A 113 -0.55 11.61 -0.35
N PHE A 114 0.66 11.05 -0.27
CA PHE A 114 0.89 9.62 -0.18
C PHE A 114 1.25 9.19 1.24
N PHE A 115 0.36 8.44 1.89
CA PHE A 115 0.56 7.86 3.21
C PHE A 115 0.96 6.39 3.10
N ASN A 116 2.16 6.05 3.57
CA ASN A 116 2.62 4.67 3.57
C ASN A 116 2.50 4.04 4.97
N TYR A 117 1.65 3.02 5.08
CA TYR A 117 1.55 2.11 6.23
C TYR A 117 2.25 0.76 6.00
N THR A 118 2.76 0.51 4.79
CA THR A 118 3.48 -0.73 4.49
C THR A 118 4.86 -0.73 5.14
N ASN A 119 5.18 -1.81 5.88
CA ASN A 119 6.54 -2.10 6.32
C ASN A 119 7.46 -2.55 5.17
N PRO A 120 8.77 -2.30 5.24
CA PRO A 120 9.46 -1.47 6.24
C PRO A 120 9.23 0.03 6.01
N MET A 121 8.56 0.70 6.96
CA MET A 121 8.10 2.07 6.74
C MET A 121 9.24 3.03 6.41
N VAL A 122 10.35 2.97 7.15
CA VAL A 122 11.50 3.88 6.96
C VAL A 122 12.10 3.74 5.56
N MET A 123 12.36 2.52 5.09
CA MET A 123 12.97 2.32 3.76
C MET A 123 11.98 2.69 2.66
N ASN A 124 10.70 2.31 2.81
CA ASN A 124 9.66 2.61 1.84
C ASN A 124 9.45 4.12 1.69
N THR A 125 9.30 4.86 2.80
CA THR A 125 9.09 6.31 2.74
C THR A 125 10.34 7.02 2.24
N TRP A 126 11.54 6.62 2.69
CA TRP A 126 12.79 7.19 2.18
C TRP A 126 12.89 7.02 0.66
N TYR A 127 12.66 5.81 0.15
CA TYR A 127 12.71 5.51 -1.28
C TYR A 127 11.71 6.35 -2.08
N CYS A 128 10.45 6.44 -1.65
CA CYS A 128 9.42 7.24 -2.34
C CYS A 128 9.72 8.75 -2.38
N ASN A 129 10.55 9.27 -1.46
CA ASN A 129 10.89 10.70 -1.42
C ASN A 129 12.09 11.05 -2.32
N ILE A 130 12.84 10.07 -2.80
CA ILE A 130 14.04 10.30 -3.63
C ILE A 130 13.86 9.94 -5.10
N ILE A 131 12.73 9.33 -5.46
CA ILE A 131 12.37 8.94 -6.83
C ILE A 131 11.37 9.88 -7.47
#